data_AF-A0A2V9GDT8-F1
#
_entry.id   AF-A0A2V9GDT8-F1
#
_cell.length_a   1.000
_cell.length_b   1.000
_cell.length_c   1.000
_cell.angle_alpha   90.00
_cell.angle_beta   90.00
_cell.angle_gamma   90.00
#
_symmetry.space_group_name_H-M   'P 1'
#
loop_
_entity.id
_entity.type
_entity.pdbx_description
1 polymer ?
#
loop_
_entity_poly.entity_id
_entity_poly.type
_entity_poly.pdbx_seq_one_letter_code
_entity_poly.pdbx_strand_id
1 'polypeptide(L)'
;MSDLNFDRHQFERRTKVVSQESQISFQDYGGMHKIPGRRRHGQVPEHPWANDDIRLRTVLAHFLWRSLMFSDDAFPEGFVEHSFKEFCKWIDKRALNNFQRRAGHNRRWRKRQPKNYLAAYRVARHGYSQAYLLAAYRVFRFDFQSNEAVAGLPFTPTGIRQFKKRIVDTARKLYPELCPEPRLYGGRRGNTKLKAQKRATGVDPAK
;
A
#
# COMPACT_ATOMS: atom_id res chain seq x y z
N MET A 1 -41.72 38.16 -25.29
CA MET A 1 -40.99 37.42 -24.25
C MET A 1 -39.55 37.30 -24.73
N SER A 2 -38.59 37.90 -24.05
CA SER A 2 -37.18 37.91 -24.46
C SER A 2 -36.49 36.63 -24.02
N ASP A 3 -35.97 35.85 -24.97
CA ASP A 3 -35.17 34.67 -24.70
C ASP A 3 -33.88 35.05 -23.98
N LEU A 4 -33.76 34.63 -22.71
CA LEU A 4 -32.53 34.67 -21.93
C LEU A 4 -31.54 33.66 -22.54
N ASN A 5 -30.77 34.11 -23.53
CA ASN A 5 -29.65 33.35 -24.06
C ASN A 5 -28.52 33.31 -23.02
N PHE A 6 -28.43 32.19 -22.30
CA PHE A 6 -27.36 31.92 -21.36
C PHE A 6 -26.03 31.77 -22.12
N ASP A 7 -25.13 32.73 -21.94
CA ASP A 7 -23.77 32.66 -22.50
C ASP A 7 -22.94 31.63 -21.74
N ARG A 8 -22.79 30.45 -22.34
CA ARG A 8 -22.00 29.33 -21.83
C ARG A 8 -20.54 29.72 -21.56
N HIS A 9 -19.98 30.69 -22.29
CA HIS A 9 -18.61 31.14 -22.08
C HIS A 9 -18.42 31.91 -20.76
N GLN A 10 -19.46 32.55 -20.21
CA GLN A 10 -19.37 33.20 -18.90
C GLN A 10 -19.23 32.17 -17.76
N PHE A 11 -19.85 31.00 -17.89
CA PHE A 11 -19.77 29.94 -16.89
C PHE A 11 -18.49 29.12 -16.99
N GLU A 12 -18.00 28.86 -18.20
CA GLU A 12 -16.76 28.08 -18.41
C GLU A 12 -15.51 28.84 -17.90
N ARG A 13 -15.49 30.18 -17.96
CA ARG A 13 -14.39 31.02 -17.42
C ARG A 13 -14.25 30.96 -15.90
N ARG A 14 -15.31 30.58 -15.16
CA ARG A 14 -15.32 30.57 -13.68
C ARG A 14 -14.71 29.33 -13.05
N THR A 15 -14.36 28.31 -13.83
CA THR A 15 -13.79 27.05 -13.33
C THR A 15 -12.50 27.25 -12.52
N LYS A 16 -11.69 28.26 -12.85
CA LYS A 16 -10.44 28.61 -12.14
C LYS A 16 -10.59 29.72 -11.10
N VAL A 17 -11.82 30.22 -10.88
CA VAL A 17 -12.06 31.27 -9.88
C VAL A 17 -11.99 30.63 -8.49
N VAL A 18 -11.23 31.27 -7.61
CA VAL A 18 -11.03 30.86 -6.22
C VAL A 18 -12.13 31.49 -5.37
N SER A 19 -12.87 30.67 -4.61
CA SER A 19 -13.88 31.18 -3.68
C SER A 19 -13.22 32.01 -2.59
N GLN A 20 -13.75 33.20 -2.30
CA GLN A 20 -13.21 34.08 -1.25
C GLN A 20 -13.34 33.46 0.16
N GLU A 21 -14.38 32.66 0.39
CA GLU A 21 -14.64 32.04 1.70
C GLU A 21 -13.73 30.83 1.97
N SER A 22 -13.55 29.95 0.99
CA SER A 22 -12.78 28.70 1.17
C SER A 22 -11.35 28.78 0.66
N GLN A 23 -11.01 29.81 -0.12
CA GLN A 23 -9.73 29.96 -0.83
C GLN A 23 -9.40 28.76 -1.74
N ILE A 24 -10.41 28.01 -2.16
CA ILE A 24 -10.27 26.84 -3.03
C ILE A 24 -10.93 27.17 -4.38
N SER A 25 -10.30 26.74 -5.48
CA SER A 25 -10.88 26.91 -6.81
C SER A 25 -12.12 26.04 -6.97
N PHE A 26 -13.13 26.51 -7.72
CA PHE A 26 -14.34 25.70 -7.97
C PHE A 26 -14.02 24.36 -8.66
N GLN A 27 -12.98 24.31 -9.48
CA GLN A 27 -12.47 23.07 -10.06
C GLN A 27 -11.90 22.12 -9.01
N ASP A 28 -11.14 22.63 -8.04
CA ASP A 28 -10.61 21.81 -6.94
C ASP A 28 -11.74 21.33 -6.02
N TYR A 29 -12.72 22.19 -5.72
CA TYR A 29 -13.91 21.82 -4.95
C TYR A 29 -14.70 20.69 -5.64
N GLY A 30 -14.94 20.81 -6.95
CA GLY A 30 -15.57 19.76 -7.75
C GLY A 30 -14.74 18.46 -7.82
N GLY A 31 -13.41 18.55 -7.74
CA GLY A 31 -12.51 17.40 -7.63
C GLY A 31 -12.56 16.72 -6.26
N MET A 32 -12.73 17.51 -5.19
CA MET A 32 -12.77 17.01 -3.80
C MET A 32 -14.05 16.23 -3.49
N HIS A 33 -15.17 16.53 -4.17
CA HIS A 33 -16.45 15.84 -4.00
C HIS A 33 -16.73 14.77 -5.04
N LYS A 34 -15.85 14.59 -6.05
CA LYS A 34 -15.90 13.43 -6.94
C LYS A 34 -15.46 12.20 -6.16
N ILE A 35 -16.44 11.42 -5.70
CA ILE A 35 -16.23 10.04 -5.30
C ILE A 35 -15.55 9.35 -6.49
N PRO A 36 -14.28 8.92 -6.39
CA PRO A 36 -13.64 8.21 -7.48
C PRO A 36 -14.51 7.01 -7.80
N GLY A 37 -14.93 6.90 -9.08
CA GLY A 37 -15.83 5.84 -9.52
C GLY A 37 -15.38 4.50 -8.98
N ARG A 38 -16.28 3.84 -8.22
CA ARG A 38 -16.11 2.47 -7.76
C ARG A 38 -15.57 1.61 -8.90
N ARG A 39 -14.64 0.73 -8.60
CA ARG A 39 -13.87 -0.04 -9.58
C ARG A 39 -14.66 -0.60 -10.76
N ARG A 40 -13.97 -0.56 -11.90
CA ARG A 40 -14.24 -1.32 -13.12
C ARG A 40 -14.24 -2.82 -12.79
N HIS A 41 -15.41 -3.45 -12.81
CA HIS A 41 -15.50 -4.90 -13.00
C HIS A 41 -14.77 -5.26 -14.31
N GLY A 42 -13.83 -6.21 -14.27
CA GLY A 42 -13.20 -6.77 -15.47
C GLY A 42 -11.69 -6.52 -15.67
N GLN A 43 -10.99 -5.83 -14.77
CA GLN A 43 -9.52 -5.83 -14.81
C GLN A 43 -8.98 -7.08 -14.12
N VAL A 44 -8.31 -7.95 -14.88
CA VAL A 44 -7.51 -9.05 -14.34
C VAL A 44 -6.55 -8.45 -13.31
N PRO A 45 -6.53 -8.92 -12.05
CA PRO A 45 -5.64 -8.38 -11.04
C PRO A 45 -4.19 -8.47 -11.53
N GLU A 46 -3.40 -7.40 -11.37
CA GLU A 46 -1.97 -7.37 -11.74
C GLU A 46 -1.14 -8.48 -11.04
N HIS A 47 -1.74 -9.26 -10.13
CA HIS A 47 -1.08 -10.21 -9.26
C HIS A 47 -1.83 -11.56 -9.24
N PRO A 48 -1.63 -12.45 -10.24
CA PRO A 48 -2.25 -13.78 -10.30
C PRO A 48 -2.08 -14.62 -9.04
N TRP A 49 -0.91 -14.53 -8.38
CA TRP A 49 -0.65 -15.22 -7.10
C TRP A 49 -1.61 -14.81 -5.98
N ALA A 50 -2.18 -13.60 -6.03
CA ALA A 50 -3.08 -13.12 -4.99
C ALA A 50 -4.53 -13.61 -5.16
N ASN A 51 -4.85 -14.24 -6.32
CA ASN A 51 -6.17 -14.80 -6.58
C ASN A 51 -6.37 -16.19 -5.94
N ASP A 52 -5.27 -16.84 -5.57
CA ASP A 52 -5.28 -18.09 -4.82
C ASP A 52 -5.11 -17.77 -3.32
N ASP A 53 -6.06 -18.22 -2.51
CA ASP A 53 -6.05 -17.97 -1.06
C ASP A 53 -4.85 -18.64 -0.38
N ILE A 54 -4.40 -19.79 -0.87
CA ILE A 54 -3.25 -20.50 -0.31
C ILE A 54 -1.98 -19.68 -0.54
N ARG A 55 -1.74 -19.29 -1.80
CA ARG A 55 -0.57 -18.46 -2.16
C ARG A 55 -0.59 -17.12 -1.46
N LEU A 56 -1.74 -16.45 -1.38
CA LEU A 56 -1.88 -15.18 -0.67
C LEU A 56 -1.54 -15.33 0.83
N ARG A 57 -2.01 -16.40 1.48
CA ARG A 57 -1.68 -16.70 2.89
C ARG A 57 -0.19 -16.96 3.06
N THR A 58 0.42 -17.73 2.18
CA THR A 58 1.86 -18.03 2.22
C THR A 58 2.69 -16.75 2.08
N VAL A 59 2.41 -15.91 1.09
CA VAL A 59 3.09 -14.61 0.91
C VAL A 59 2.94 -13.73 2.16
N LEU A 60 1.73 -13.66 2.72
CA LEU A 60 1.47 -12.87 3.93
C LEU A 60 2.20 -13.42 5.15
N ALA A 61 2.30 -14.73 5.29
CA ALA A 61 3.04 -15.37 6.38
C ALA A 61 4.53 -15.00 6.34
N HIS A 62 5.18 -15.15 5.18
CA HIS A 62 6.57 -14.76 5.00
C HIS A 62 6.78 -13.27 5.27
N PHE A 63 5.88 -12.40 4.79
CA PHE A 63 5.95 -10.97 5.06
C PHE A 63 5.83 -10.64 6.56
N LEU A 64 4.88 -11.24 7.27
CA LEU A 64 4.67 -11.02 8.70
C LEU A 64 5.88 -11.52 9.51
N TRP A 65 6.41 -12.68 9.15
CA TRP A 65 7.63 -13.23 9.75
C TRP A 65 8.80 -12.27 9.60
N ARG A 66 9.11 -11.88 8.36
CA ARG A 66 10.21 -10.96 8.06
C ARG A 66 10.07 -9.62 8.77
N SER A 67 8.83 -9.12 8.89
CA SER A 67 8.54 -7.85 9.56
C SER A 67 8.88 -7.87 11.07
N LEU A 68 8.86 -9.05 11.70
CA LEU A 68 9.17 -9.21 13.12
C LEU A 68 10.58 -9.75 13.38
N MET A 69 11.06 -10.67 12.54
CA MET A 69 12.34 -11.36 12.70
C MET A 69 13.48 -10.70 11.94
N PHE A 70 13.19 -9.80 11.01
CA PHE A 70 14.16 -9.11 10.15
C PHE A 70 15.02 -10.03 9.26
N SER A 71 14.68 -11.33 9.18
CA SER A 71 15.31 -12.34 8.32
C SER A 71 14.23 -13.27 7.73
N ASP A 72 14.53 -13.81 6.55
CA ASP A 72 13.72 -14.83 5.87
C ASP A 72 14.24 -16.27 6.17
N ASP A 73 15.45 -16.42 6.69
CA ASP A 73 16.23 -17.68 6.69
C ASP A 73 15.71 -18.75 7.66
N ALA A 74 14.88 -18.35 8.62
CA ALA A 74 14.33 -19.24 9.64
C ALA A 74 12.80 -19.39 9.54
N PHE A 75 12.21 -19.10 8.39
CA PHE A 75 10.77 -19.28 8.21
C PHE A 75 10.40 -20.76 8.36
N PRO A 76 9.46 -21.13 9.25
CA PRO A 76 9.07 -22.52 9.43
C PRO A 76 8.24 -22.99 8.23
N GLU A 77 8.85 -23.79 7.35
CA GLU A 77 8.17 -24.42 6.21
C GLU A 77 7.01 -25.32 6.68
N GLY A 78 5.92 -25.40 5.90
CA GLY A 78 4.71 -26.18 6.22
C GLY A 78 3.81 -25.60 7.33
N PHE A 79 4.27 -24.62 8.11
CA PHE A 79 3.51 -24.08 9.24
C PHE A 79 2.22 -23.34 8.82
N VAL A 80 2.26 -22.70 7.65
CA VAL A 80 1.10 -22.00 7.06
C VAL A 80 -0.02 -22.98 6.67
N GLU A 81 0.36 -24.18 6.23
CA GLU A 81 -0.56 -25.20 5.74
C GLU A 81 -1.28 -25.90 6.89
N HIS A 82 -0.59 -26.13 8.02
CA HIS A 82 -1.16 -26.81 9.17
C HIS A 82 -2.03 -25.92 10.07
N SER A 83 -1.66 -24.66 10.33
CA SER A 83 -2.51 -23.74 11.12
C SER A 83 -2.16 -22.26 10.99
N PHE A 84 -2.62 -21.63 9.90
CA PHE A 84 -2.45 -20.18 9.69
C PHE A 84 -3.03 -19.31 10.84
N LYS A 85 -4.10 -19.77 11.50
CA LYS A 85 -4.71 -19.05 12.62
C LYS A 85 -3.78 -19.01 13.85
N GLU A 86 -3.14 -20.14 14.17
CA GLU A 86 -2.17 -20.19 15.28
C GLU A 86 -0.91 -19.39 14.96
N PHE A 87 -0.47 -19.39 13.69
CA PHE A 87 0.58 -18.48 13.22
C PHE A 87 0.23 -17.01 13.47
N CYS A 88 -0.96 -16.57 13.09
CA CYS A 88 -1.42 -15.20 13.31
C CYS A 88 -1.40 -14.82 14.80
N LYS A 89 -1.91 -15.71 15.68
CA LYS A 89 -1.87 -15.50 17.14
C LYS A 89 -0.44 -15.38 17.67
N TRP A 90 0.47 -16.25 17.21
CA TRP A 90 1.87 -16.23 17.64
C TRP A 90 2.57 -14.93 17.19
N ILE A 91 2.35 -14.52 15.94
CA ILE A 91 2.83 -13.24 15.39
C ILE A 91 2.32 -12.07 16.22
N ASP A 92 1.03 -12.06 16.55
CA ASP A 92 0.41 -10.98 17.33
C ASP A 92 1.00 -10.87 18.73
N LYS A 93 1.15 -12.01 19.42
CA LYS A 93 1.79 -12.08 20.74
C LYS A 93 3.22 -11.55 20.69
N ARG A 94 4.00 -11.94 19.68
CA ARG A 94 5.39 -11.51 19.52
C ARG A 94 5.52 -10.04 19.14
N ALA A 95 4.63 -9.53 18.29
CA ALA A 95 4.55 -8.11 17.95
C ALA A 95 4.28 -7.25 19.19
N LEU A 96 3.34 -7.67 20.03
CA LEU A 96 3.01 -7.01 21.30
C LEU A 96 4.21 -6.99 22.25
N ASN A 97 4.88 -8.12 22.45
CA ASN A 97 6.06 -8.21 23.32
C ASN A 97 7.21 -7.32 22.83
N ASN A 98 7.48 -7.33 21.51
CA ASN A 98 8.49 -6.46 20.91
C ASN A 98 8.18 -4.97 21.10
N PHE A 99 6.90 -4.60 20.98
CA PHE A 99 6.44 -3.24 21.25
C PHE A 99 6.64 -2.85 22.70
N GLN A 100 6.18 -3.67 23.66
CA GLN A 100 6.32 -3.41 25.09
C GLN A 100 7.80 -3.23 25.49
N ARG A 101 8.68 -4.11 25.00
CA ARG A 101 10.13 -4.01 25.22
C ARG A 101 10.68 -2.67 24.70
N ARG A 102 10.35 -2.28 23.47
CA ARG A 102 10.82 -1.02 22.87
C ARG A 102 10.26 0.23 23.58
N ALA A 103 9.00 0.17 24.01
CA ALA A 103 8.35 1.25 24.75
C ALA A 103 8.96 1.45 26.14
N GLY A 104 9.45 0.38 26.79
CA GLY A 104 10.16 0.44 28.06
C GLY A 104 11.56 1.07 27.97
N HIS A 105 12.31 0.77 26.90
CA HIS A 105 13.72 1.16 26.82
C HIS A 105 14.02 2.59 26.34
N ASN A 106 13.06 3.31 25.74
CA ASN A 106 13.37 4.60 25.11
C ASN A 106 12.47 5.75 25.58
N ARG A 107 12.99 6.56 26.51
CA ARG A 107 12.29 7.74 27.08
C ARG A 107 11.95 8.79 26.01
N ARG A 108 12.70 8.87 24.90
CA ARG A 108 12.40 9.75 23.75
C ARG A 108 11.29 9.20 22.87
N TRP A 109 11.08 7.88 22.84
CA TRP A 109 9.95 7.27 22.13
C TRP A 109 8.61 7.69 22.74
N ARG A 110 8.50 7.78 24.07
CA ARG A 110 7.30 8.26 24.79
C ARG A 110 6.86 9.67 24.35
N LYS A 111 7.79 10.57 24.00
CA LYS A 111 7.47 11.96 23.62
C LYS A 111 6.96 12.12 22.18
N ARG A 112 7.18 11.15 21.28
CA ARG A 112 6.75 11.20 19.87
C ARG A 112 5.38 10.51 19.61
N GLN A 113 4.62 10.21 20.67
CA GLN A 113 3.60 9.15 20.67
C GLN A 113 2.12 9.43 20.37
N PRO A 114 1.55 10.64 20.21
CA PRO A 114 0.08 10.70 20.06
C PRO A 114 -0.44 9.94 18.83
N LYS A 115 0.37 9.81 17.77
CA LYS A 115 0.01 9.03 16.56
C LYS A 115 0.38 7.54 16.62
N ASN A 116 1.33 7.14 17.48
CA ASN A 116 1.79 5.74 17.59
C ASN A 116 1.04 4.95 18.68
N TYR A 117 0.54 5.62 19.73
CA TYR A 117 -0.28 4.99 20.75
C TYR A 117 -1.61 4.48 20.19
N LEU A 118 -2.27 5.24 19.31
CA LEU A 118 -3.51 4.79 18.65
C LEU A 118 -3.28 3.58 17.72
N ALA A 119 -2.14 3.52 17.05
CA ALA A 119 -1.75 2.34 16.28
C ALA A 119 -1.48 1.14 17.20
N ALA A 120 -0.80 1.35 18.34
CA ALA A 120 -0.57 0.31 19.34
C ALA A 120 -1.88 -0.19 19.98
N TYR A 121 -2.80 0.71 20.31
CA TYR A 121 -4.13 0.39 20.84
C TYR A 121 -4.96 -0.41 19.84
N ARG A 122 -4.98 0.03 18.57
CA ARG A 122 -5.69 -0.67 17.49
C ARG A 122 -5.07 -2.03 17.19
N VAL A 123 -3.74 -2.15 17.21
CA VAL A 123 -3.04 -3.44 17.06
C VAL A 123 -3.33 -4.38 18.24
N ALA A 124 -3.37 -3.86 19.46
CA ALA A 124 -3.68 -4.64 20.65
C ALA A 124 -5.15 -5.12 20.68
N ARG A 125 -6.10 -4.32 20.16
CA ARG A 125 -7.52 -4.68 20.10
C ARG A 125 -7.93 -5.51 18.87
N HIS A 126 -7.33 -5.25 17.71
CA HIS A 126 -7.73 -5.87 16.44
C HIS A 126 -6.76 -6.92 15.93
N GLY A 127 -5.56 -7.07 16.51
CA GLY A 127 -4.50 -7.97 16.03
C GLY A 127 -3.64 -7.35 14.94
N TYR A 128 -2.31 -7.52 15.05
CA TYR A 128 -1.34 -7.01 14.08
C TYR A 128 -1.49 -7.72 12.73
N SER A 129 -1.55 -9.04 12.76
CA SER A 129 -1.74 -9.95 11.64
C SER A 129 -3.06 -9.68 10.91
N GLN A 130 -4.16 -9.54 11.64
CA GLN A 130 -5.49 -9.28 11.09
C GLN A 130 -5.57 -7.95 10.33
N ALA A 131 -4.91 -6.90 10.82
CA ALA A 131 -4.84 -5.61 10.12
C ALA A 131 -4.17 -5.76 8.74
N TYR A 132 -3.03 -6.47 8.67
CA TYR A 132 -2.34 -6.72 7.41
C TYR A 132 -3.11 -7.65 6.47
N LEU A 133 -3.78 -8.67 7.02
CA LEU A 133 -4.67 -9.56 6.25
C LEU A 133 -5.79 -8.76 5.58
N LEU A 134 -6.50 -7.93 6.35
CA LEU A 134 -7.58 -7.11 5.82
C LEU A 134 -7.07 -6.08 4.80
N ALA A 135 -5.90 -5.48 5.05
CA ALA A 135 -5.23 -4.62 4.06
C ALA A 135 -4.90 -5.37 2.77
N ALA A 136 -4.39 -6.60 2.87
CA ALA A 136 -4.05 -7.43 1.72
C ALA A 136 -5.28 -7.78 0.88
N TYR A 137 -6.37 -8.23 1.52
CA TYR A 137 -7.61 -8.51 0.82
C TYR A 137 -8.14 -7.27 0.10
N ARG A 138 -8.16 -6.11 0.78
CA ARG A 138 -8.57 -4.85 0.16
C ARG A 138 -7.71 -4.49 -1.06
N VAL A 139 -6.39 -4.53 -0.92
CA VAL A 139 -5.44 -4.10 -1.95
C VAL A 139 -5.31 -5.08 -3.12
N PHE A 140 -5.42 -6.38 -2.88
CA PHE A 140 -5.13 -7.39 -3.90
C PHE A 140 -6.38 -8.09 -4.46
N ARG A 141 -7.44 -8.27 -3.65
CA ARG A 141 -8.70 -8.88 -4.11
C ARG A 141 -9.68 -7.84 -4.63
N PHE A 142 -9.89 -6.79 -3.85
CA PHE A 142 -10.79 -5.70 -4.22
C PHE A 142 -10.07 -4.55 -4.95
N ASP A 143 -8.75 -4.68 -5.11
CA ASP A 143 -7.82 -3.73 -5.70
C ASP A 143 -7.72 -2.36 -4.99
N PHE A 144 -8.40 -2.10 -3.85
CA PHE A 144 -8.60 -0.78 -3.18
C PHE A 144 -7.42 0.18 -3.29
N GLN A 145 -7.69 1.42 -3.70
CA GLN A 145 -6.66 2.46 -3.69
C GLN A 145 -6.18 2.68 -2.26
N SER A 146 -4.96 3.18 -2.08
CA SER A 146 -4.35 3.28 -0.75
C SER A 146 -5.15 4.14 0.24
N ASN A 147 -5.89 5.13 -0.25
CA ASN A 147 -6.79 5.98 0.55
C ASN A 147 -8.07 5.24 0.98
N GLU A 148 -8.55 4.28 0.19
CA GLU A 148 -9.73 3.47 0.50
C GLU A 148 -9.35 2.29 1.39
N ALA A 149 -8.25 1.62 1.06
CA ALA A 149 -7.75 0.43 1.75
C ALA A 149 -7.47 0.70 3.23
N VAL A 150 -7.10 1.93 3.59
CA VAL A 150 -6.78 2.34 4.96
C VAL A 150 -8.00 2.54 5.86
N ALA A 151 -9.22 2.63 5.31
CA ALA A 151 -10.43 2.98 6.07
C ALA A 151 -10.66 2.03 7.27
N GLY A 152 -10.59 2.56 8.50
CA GLY A 152 -10.75 1.76 9.73
C GLY A 152 -9.54 0.87 10.09
N LEU A 153 -8.43 0.94 9.34
CA LEU A 153 -7.20 0.22 9.66
C LEU A 153 -6.18 1.12 10.36
N PRO A 154 -5.23 0.54 11.13
CA PRO A 154 -4.16 1.29 11.79
C PRO A 154 -2.99 1.62 10.85
N PHE A 155 -3.28 1.98 9.60
CA PHE A 155 -2.27 2.37 8.61
C PHE A 155 -2.44 3.82 8.17
N THR A 156 -1.45 4.34 7.45
CA THR A 156 -1.62 5.55 6.62
C THR A 156 -1.70 5.13 5.16
N PRO A 157 -2.25 5.96 4.25
CA PRO A 157 -2.21 5.64 2.82
C PRO A 157 -0.79 5.40 2.29
N THR A 158 0.20 6.16 2.76
CA THR A 158 1.62 5.92 2.44
C THR A 158 2.09 4.57 2.98
N GLY A 159 1.67 4.19 4.18
CA GLY A 159 1.92 2.87 4.75
C GLY A 159 1.36 1.74 3.89
N ILE A 160 0.13 1.89 3.39
CA ILE A 160 -0.48 0.91 2.47
C ILE A 160 0.32 0.78 1.16
N ARG A 161 0.83 1.89 0.59
CA ARG A 161 1.70 1.84 -0.59
C ARG A 161 2.99 1.06 -0.33
N GLN A 162 3.64 1.34 0.80
CA GLN A 162 4.85 0.63 1.21
C GLN A 162 4.58 -0.86 1.47
N PHE A 163 3.45 -1.15 2.12
CA PHE A 163 2.97 -2.51 2.34
C PHE A 163 2.75 -3.26 1.03
N LYS A 164 1.99 -2.68 0.07
CA LYS A 164 1.76 -3.27 -1.25
C LYS A 164 3.09 -3.62 -1.92
N LYS A 165 4.04 -2.67 -1.94
CA LYS A 165 5.37 -2.90 -2.52
C LYS A 165 6.09 -4.07 -1.86
N ARG A 166 6.16 -4.10 -0.52
CA ARG A 166 6.87 -5.15 0.24
C ARG A 166 6.24 -6.53 0.06
N ILE A 167 4.91 -6.62 0.02
CA ILE A 167 4.21 -7.87 -0.27
C ILE A 167 4.53 -8.37 -1.67
N VAL A 168 4.51 -7.49 -2.67
CA VAL A 168 4.87 -7.87 -4.05
C VAL A 168 6.33 -8.31 -4.11
N ASP A 169 7.24 -7.66 -3.38
CA ASP A 169 8.65 -8.09 -3.30
C ASP A 169 8.78 -9.47 -2.62
N THR A 170 7.99 -9.77 -1.60
CA THR A 170 7.92 -11.11 -1.00
C THR A 170 7.36 -12.12 -2.01
N ALA A 171 6.27 -11.79 -2.71
CA ALA A 171 5.66 -12.65 -3.71
C ALA A 171 6.64 -12.96 -4.85
N ARG A 172 7.45 -12.00 -5.30
CA ARG A 172 8.48 -12.21 -6.33
C ARG A 172 9.55 -13.23 -5.92
N LYS A 173 9.85 -13.34 -4.63
CA LYS A 173 10.80 -14.35 -4.14
C LYS A 173 10.20 -15.75 -4.16
N LEU A 174 8.91 -15.87 -3.85
CA LEU A 174 8.22 -17.16 -3.71
C LEU A 174 7.64 -17.67 -5.03
N TYR A 175 7.10 -16.78 -5.84
CA TYR A 175 6.38 -17.06 -7.09
C TYR A 175 6.84 -16.08 -8.19
N PRO A 176 8.12 -16.11 -8.59
CA PRO A 176 8.66 -15.20 -9.61
C PRO A 176 7.88 -15.27 -10.93
N GLU A 177 7.42 -16.45 -11.33
CA GLU A 177 6.66 -16.73 -12.55
C GLU A 177 5.26 -16.12 -12.57
N LEU A 178 4.66 -15.89 -11.39
CA LEU A 178 3.33 -15.30 -11.24
C LEU A 178 3.37 -13.80 -10.95
N CYS A 179 4.56 -13.21 -10.87
CA CYS A 179 4.72 -11.80 -10.59
C CYS A 179 4.99 -11.03 -11.88
N PRO A 180 4.28 -9.92 -12.15
CA PRO A 180 4.65 -9.07 -13.25
C PRO A 180 6.08 -8.56 -13.04
N GLU A 181 6.84 -8.49 -14.14
CA GLU A 181 8.18 -7.92 -14.09
C GLU A 181 8.13 -6.58 -13.35
N PRO A 182 9.14 -6.27 -12.52
CA PRO A 182 9.22 -4.96 -11.92
C PRO A 182 9.26 -3.95 -13.06
N ARG A 183 8.13 -3.27 -13.29
CA ARG A 183 8.07 -2.09 -14.14
C ARG A 183 9.22 -1.22 -13.65
N LEU A 184 10.20 -0.98 -14.51
CA LEU A 184 11.33 -0.08 -14.28
C LEU A 184 10.75 1.34 -14.18
N TYR A 185 9.99 1.60 -13.12
CA TYR A 185 9.32 2.86 -12.89
C TYR A 185 10.40 3.83 -12.48
N GLY A 186 10.80 4.65 -13.45
CA GLY A 186 11.58 5.86 -13.22
C GLY A 186 12.81 5.60 -12.36
N GLY A 187 13.82 4.97 -12.94
CA GLY A 187 15.16 5.48 -12.66
C GLY A 187 15.09 7.01 -12.73
N ARG A 188 15.66 7.71 -11.74
CA ARG A 188 16.01 9.13 -11.86
C ARG A 188 16.29 9.40 -13.34
N ARG A 189 15.52 10.33 -13.94
CA ARG A 189 15.38 10.65 -15.39
C ARG A 189 16.69 10.76 -16.21
N GLY A 190 17.58 9.78 -16.15
CA GLY A 190 18.95 9.83 -16.64
C GLY A 190 19.65 8.48 -16.69
N ASN A 191 19.33 7.51 -15.81
CA ASN A 191 20.07 6.23 -15.77
C ASN A 191 19.44 5.06 -16.54
N THR A 192 18.19 5.18 -16.98
CA THR A 192 17.51 4.10 -17.73
C THR A 192 17.93 4.02 -19.20
N LYS A 193 18.32 5.14 -19.84
CA LYS A 193 18.85 5.12 -21.21
C LYS A 193 20.23 4.46 -21.29
N LEU A 194 21.12 4.77 -20.34
CA LEU A 194 22.48 4.22 -20.29
C LEU A 194 22.50 2.69 -20.13
N LYS A 195 21.63 2.13 -19.27
CA LYS A 195 21.55 0.67 -19.09
C LYS A 195 20.88 -0.05 -20.26
N ALA A 196 19.94 0.60 -20.95
CA ALA A 196 19.31 0.04 -22.14
C ALA A 196 20.29 0.02 -23.33
N GLN A 197 21.06 1.10 -23.53
CA GLN A 197 22.12 1.15 -24.55
C GLN A 197 23.23 0.13 -24.27
N LYS A 198 23.73 0.05 -23.04
CA LYS A 198 24.78 -0.90 -22.67
C LYS A 198 24.39 -2.37 -22.90
N ARG A 199 23.10 -2.70 -22.77
CA ARG A 199 22.57 -4.04 -23.09
C ARG A 199 22.41 -4.28 -24.59
N ALA A 200 22.13 -3.23 -25.38
CA ALA A 200 21.97 -3.34 -26.83
C ALA A 200 23.31 -3.33 -27.57
N THR A 201 24.32 -2.62 -27.06
CA THR A 201 25.60 -2.42 -27.77
C THR A 201 26.78 -3.14 -27.13
N GLY A 202 26.66 -3.64 -25.89
CA GLY A 202 27.76 -4.28 -25.17
C GLY A 202 28.90 -3.34 -24.75
N VAL A 203 28.80 -2.05 -25.07
CA VAL A 203 29.86 -1.05 -24.82
C VAL A 203 29.42 -0.06 -23.74
N ASP A 204 30.34 0.26 -22.83
CA ASP A 204 30.14 1.23 -21.76
C ASP A 204 30.33 2.65 -22.32
N PRO A 205 29.31 3.52 -22.34
CA PRO A 205 29.39 4.85 -22.97
C PRO A 205 30.21 5.87 -22.15
N ALA A 206 30.86 5.42 -21.08
CA ALA A 206 31.77 6.23 -20.25
C ALA A 206 33.25 5.91 -20.54
N LYS A 207 33.53 5.22 -21.65
CA LYS A 207 34.88 4.97 -22.18
C LYS A 207 34.94 5.39 -23.64
#